data_AF-A0A0F9YC88-F1
#
_entry.id   AF-A0A0F9YC88-F1
#
_cell.length_a   1.000
_cell.length_b   1.000
_cell.length_c   1.000
_cell.angle_alpha   90.00
_cell.angle_beta   90.00
_cell.angle_gamma   90.00
#
_symmetry.space_group_name_H-M   'P 1'
#
loop_
_entity.id
_entity.type
_entity.pdbx_description
1 polymer ?
#
loop_
_entity_poly.entity_id
_entity_poly.type
_entity_poly.pdbx_seq_one_letter_code
_entity_poly.pdbx_strand_id
1 'polypeptide(L)'
;MFKKNINKNNSVTSTSINSNDKVKLLNPDPRVRIIPLGGLEEVGRNCTIIEYYEPETKKRDIIIVDLGLQFPEEAMMGIDFVIPNTYYLQNKIKDIRVKKTR
;
A
#
# COMPACT_ATOMS: atom_id res chain seq x y z
N MET A 1 12.68 -46.58 -24.68
CA MET A 1 13.06 -45.30 -25.29
C MET A 1 13.37 -44.32 -24.16
N PHE A 2 14.64 -43.97 -24.00
CA PHE A 2 15.19 -43.17 -22.89
C PHE A 2 14.79 -41.68 -22.97
N LYS A 3 14.53 -41.05 -21.82
CA LYS A 3 14.86 -39.65 -21.45
C LYS A 3 14.54 -39.47 -19.95
N LYS A 4 15.52 -39.54 -19.04
CA LYS A 4 16.44 -38.48 -18.56
C LYS A 4 15.81 -37.56 -17.48
N ASN A 5 16.17 -37.90 -16.23
CA ASN A 5 16.47 -37.06 -15.06
C ASN A 5 16.58 -35.53 -15.28
N ILE A 6 16.07 -34.72 -14.32
CA ILE A 6 16.81 -33.69 -13.53
C ILE A 6 15.87 -33.06 -12.47
N ASN A 7 16.36 -33.07 -11.23
CA ASN A 7 15.88 -32.42 -10.02
C ASN A 7 15.99 -30.88 -10.09
N LYS A 8 15.06 -30.14 -9.46
CA LYS A 8 15.34 -28.87 -8.76
C LYS A 8 14.23 -28.53 -7.76
N ASN A 9 14.37 -29.13 -6.58
CA ASN A 9 14.17 -28.59 -5.24
C ASN A 9 13.38 -27.27 -5.15
N ASN A 10 12.24 -27.30 -4.47
CA ASN A 10 12.03 -26.41 -3.33
C ASN A 10 11.21 -27.17 -2.29
N SER A 11 11.95 -27.61 -1.27
CA SER A 11 11.45 -28.18 -0.03
C SER A 11 10.47 -27.23 0.64
N VAL A 12 9.18 -27.52 0.55
CA VAL A 12 8.25 -27.15 1.62
C VAL A 12 7.52 -28.43 1.99
N THR A 13 8.05 -29.01 3.05
CA THR A 13 7.59 -30.13 3.86
C THR A 13 6.09 -30.37 3.76
N SER A 14 5.71 -31.56 3.28
CA SER A 14 4.38 -32.12 3.46
C SER A 14 4.14 -32.40 4.94
N THR A 15 3.78 -31.36 5.70
CA THR A 15 3.24 -31.54 7.05
C THR A 15 1.79 -31.99 6.89
N SER A 16 1.52 -33.22 7.30
CA SER A 16 0.19 -33.81 7.40
C SER A 16 -0.74 -32.88 8.18
N ILE A 17 -1.64 -32.22 7.47
CA ILE A 17 -2.67 -31.34 8.04
C ILE A 17 -3.77 -32.24 8.64
N ASN A 18 -3.93 -32.20 9.96
CA ASN A 18 -5.08 -32.78 10.63
C ASN A 18 -6.32 -31.94 10.28
N SER A 19 -7.38 -32.58 9.79
CA SER A 19 -8.59 -31.95 9.26
C SER A 19 -9.43 -31.14 10.27
N ASN A 20 -8.99 -31.05 11.53
CA ASN A 20 -9.67 -30.34 12.62
C ASN A 20 -9.02 -29.02 13.03
N ASP A 21 -7.82 -28.71 12.53
CA ASP A 21 -7.22 -27.40 12.73
C ASP A 21 -7.75 -26.47 11.64
N LYS A 22 -8.77 -25.66 11.98
CA LYS A 22 -9.15 -24.51 11.15
C LYS A 22 -7.90 -23.65 10.98
N VAL A 23 -7.22 -23.77 9.84
CA VAL A 23 -6.15 -22.86 9.44
C VAL A 23 -6.75 -21.46 9.53
N LYS A 24 -6.33 -20.71 10.55
CA LYS A 24 -6.74 -19.32 10.75
C LYS A 24 -6.12 -18.57 9.57
N LEU A 25 -6.89 -18.42 8.49
CA LEU A 25 -6.49 -17.62 7.35
C LEU A 25 -6.03 -16.27 7.92
N LEU A 26 -4.77 -15.93 7.69
CA LEU A 26 -4.23 -14.61 8.02
C LEU A 26 -5.23 -13.58 7.49
N ASN A 27 -5.61 -12.63 8.33
CA ASN A 27 -6.64 -11.64 7.99
C ASN A 27 -6.47 -11.17 6.53
N PRO A 28 -7.49 -11.31 5.68
CA PRO A 28 -7.38 -10.96 4.26
C PRO A 28 -7.08 -9.47 4.04
N ASP A 29 -7.29 -8.63 5.07
CA ASP A 29 -6.92 -7.23 5.06
C ASP A 29 -5.59 -7.05 5.82
N PRO A 30 -4.50 -6.64 5.15
CA PRO A 30 -3.23 -6.35 5.82
C PRO A 30 -3.42 -5.22 6.83
N ARG A 31 -2.83 -5.37 8.03
CA ARG A 31 -2.91 -4.36 9.09
C ARG A 31 -2.34 -3.01 8.68
N VAL A 32 -1.36 -2.99 7.76
CA VAL A 32 -0.70 -1.79 7.25
C VAL A 32 -0.76 -1.78 5.73
N ARG A 33 -1.10 -0.63 5.16
CA ARG A 33 -1.10 -0.39 3.71
C ARG A 33 -0.26 0.84 3.40
N ILE A 34 0.60 0.75 2.38
CA ILE A 34 1.41 1.86 1.87
C ILE A 34 0.94 2.15 0.46
N ILE A 35 0.56 3.40 0.20
CA ILE A 35 -0.12 3.81 -1.03
C ILE A 35 0.56 5.09 -1.53
N PRO A 36 1.46 5.00 -2.51
CA PRO A 36 2.01 6.19 -3.17
C PRO A 36 0.93 6.83 -4.04
N LEU A 37 0.62 8.10 -3.80
CA LEU A 37 -0.27 8.92 -4.64
C LEU A 37 0.48 9.76 -5.68
N GLY A 38 1.80 9.92 -5.53
CA GLY A 38 2.68 10.60 -6.47
C GLY A 38 4.14 10.52 -6.02
N GLY A 39 5.06 10.84 -6.93
CA GLY A 39 6.51 10.71 -6.72
C GLY A 39 7.08 9.30 -6.97
N LEU A 40 6.28 8.38 -7.52
CA LEU A 40 6.76 7.07 -7.98
C LEU A 40 7.14 7.16 -9.46
N GLU A 41 8.41 6.91 -9.78
CA GLU A 41 8.96 7.01 -11.14
C GLU A 41 8.84 8.40 -11.78
N GLU A 42 8.57 9.43 -10.97
CA GLU A 42 8.44 10.82 -11.39
C GLU A 42 9.13 11.78 -10.41
N VAL A 43 9.39 13.01 -10.87
CA VAL A 43 9.98 14.06 -10.04
C VAL A 43 8.89 15.04 -9.60
N GLY A 44 8.66 15.12 -8.29
CA GLY A 44 7.65 15.99 -7.69
C GLY A 44 6.36 15.25 -7.36
N ARG A 45 5.36 15.99 -6.86
CA ARG A 45 4.07 15.44 -6.36
C ARG A 45 4.23 14.30 -5.35
N ASN A 46 5.31 14.31 -4.58
CA ASN A 46 5.56 13.30 -3.56
C ASN A 46 4.40 13.28 -2.57
N CYS A 47 3.69 12.17 -2.50
CA CYS A 47 2.63 11.97 -1.51
C CYS A 47 2.49 10.48 -1.27
N THR A 48 2.70 10.06 -0.03
CA THR A 48 2.51 8.66 0.36
C THR A 48 1.55 8.57 1.52
N ILE A 49 0.57 7.70 1.38
CA ILE A 49 -0.37 7.37 2.43
C ILE A 49 0.09 6.10 3.13
N ILE A 50 0.08 6.14 4.46
CA ILE A 50 0.23 4.98 5.33
C ILE A 50 -1.10 4.81 6.06
N GLU A 51 -1.81 3.71 5.80
CA GLU A 51 -3.02 3.34 6.53
C GLU A 51 -2.72 2.21 7.51
N TYR A 52 -3.24 2.31 8.72
CA TYR A 52 -3.28 1.24 9.71
C TYR A 52 -4.73 0.85 10.00
N TYR A 53 -5.02 -0.45 10.00
CA TYR A 53 -6.32 -1.02 10.31
C TYR A 53 -6.26 -1.90 11.55
N GLU A 54 -7.14 -1.62 12.51
CA GLU A 54 -7.33 -2.41 13.72
C GLU A 54 -8.57 -3.30 13.57
N PRO A 55 -8.42 -4.63 13.38
CA PRO A 55 -9.53 -5.53 13.08
C PRO A 55 -10.60 -5.61 14.17
N GLU A 56 -10.19 -5.51 15.44
CA GLU A 56 -11.06 -5.68 16.60
C GLU A 56 -12.02 -4.49 16.76
N THR A 57 -11.52 -3.27 16.52
CA THR A 57 -12.29 -2.03 16.66
C THR A 57 -12.86 -1.52 15.34
N LYS A 58 -12.49 -2.16 14.21
CA LYS A 58 -12.74 -1.70 12.84
C LYS A 58 -12.26 -0.28 12.58
N LYS A 59 -11.27 0.18 13.35
CA LYS A 59 -10.76 1.53 13.29
C LYS A 59 -9.68 1.61 12.20
N ARG A 60 -9.69 2.73 11.49
CA ARG A 60 -8.66 3.09 10.50
C ARG A 60 -7.95 4.35 10.97
N ASP A 61 -6.63 4.34 10.87
CA ASP A 61 -5.77 5.50 11.10
C ASP A 61 -4.97 5.77 9.83
N ILE A 62 -4.93 7.03 9.40
CA ILE A 62 -4.25 7.44 8.17
C ILE A 62 -3.19 8.48 8.51
N ILE A 63 -1.97 8.24 8.01
CA ILE A 63 -0.87 9.20 8.03
C ILE A 63 -0.52 9.52 6.58
N ILE A 64 -0.36 10.81 6.30
CA ILE A 64 0.09 11.30 5.00
C ILE A 64 1.53 11.79 5.19
N VAL A 65 2.43 11.31 4.34
CA VAL A 65 3.84 11.69 4.32
C VAL A 65 4.10 12.54 3.08
N ASP A 66 4.64 13.74 3.33
CA ASP A 66 4.81 14.80 2.34
C ASP A 66 3.46 15.23 1.73
N LEU A 67 3.49 16.23 0.86
CA LEU A 67 2.38 16.67 0.00
C LEU A 67 2.99 17.62 -1.04
N GLY A 68 3.99 17.11 -1.74
CA GLY A 68 4.76 17.88 -2.70
C GLY A 68 3.92 18.32 -3.90
N LEU A 69 4.43 19.32 -4.61
CA LEU A 69 3.93 19.74 -5.92
C LEU A 69 4.92 19.35 -7.01
N GLN A 70 4.51 19.45 -8.26
CA GLN A 70 5.39 19.39 -9.43
C GLN A 70 5.15 20.62 -10.29
N PHE A 71 6.24 21.16 -10.82
CA PHE A 71 6.17 22.22 -11.81
C PHE A 71 5.70 21.67 -13.16
N PRO A 72 4.86 22.42 -13.88
CA PRO A 72 4.34 22.04 -15.19
C PRO A 72 5.48 21.87 -16.21
N GLU A 73 5.29 20.96 -17.15
CA GLU A 73 6.17 20.83 -18.31
C GLU A 73 5.85 21.91 -19.36
N GLU A 74 6.75 22.13 -20.31
CA GLU A 74 6.57 23.16 -21.35
C GLU A 74 5.28 22.99 -22.16
N ALA A 75 4.81 21.75 -22.34
CA ALA A 75 3.57 21.44 -23.03
C ALA A 75 2.29 21.80 -22.24
N MET A 76 2.40 22.08 -20.95
CA MET A 76 1.28 22.33 -20.04
C MET A 76 0.94 23.82 -19.95
N MET A 77 0.54 24.42 -21.08
CA MET A 77 0.17 25.84 -21.14
C MET A 77 -1.03 26.16 -20.25
N GLY A 78 -0.89 27.16 -19.38
CA GLY A 78 -1.96 27.62 -18.47
C GLY A 78 -2.09 26.82 -17.17
N ILE A 79 -1.20 25.85 -16.92
CA ILE A 79 -1.09 25.16 -15.64
C ILE A 79 0.02 25.81 -14.82
N ASP A 80 -0.26 26.18 -13.57
CA ASP A 80 0.76 26.73 -12.66
C ASP A 80 1.50 25.64 -11.87
N PHE A 81 0.76 24.63 -11.39
CA PHE A 81 1.28 23.52 -10.60
C PHE A 81 0.46 22.26 -10.83
N VAL A 82 1.11 21.10 -10.65
CA VAL A 82 0.45 19.81 -10.61
C VAL A 82 0.55 19.23 -9.20
N ILE A 83 -0.58 18.76 -8.67
CA ILE A 83 -0.70 18.23 -7.30
C ILE A 83 -1.09 16.73 -7.29
N PRO A 84 -0.80 15.98 -6.22
CA PRO A 84 -1.20 14.59 -6.09
C PRO A 84 -2.73 14.42 -6.13
N ASN A 85 -3.20 13.32 -6.71
CA ASN A 85 -4.63 13.01 -6.73
C ASN A 85 -5.10 12.48 -5.36
N THR A 86 -5.83 13.31 -4.60
CA THR A 86 -6.32 12.96 -3.26
C THR A 86 -7.68 12.27 -3.24
N TYR A 87 -8.22 11.83 -4.39
CA TYR A 87 -9.55 11.19 -4.47
C TYR A 87 -9.69 9.99 -3.52
N TYR A 88 -8.60 9.23 -3.32
CA TYR A 88 -8.55 8.12 -2.37
C TYR A 88 -8.95 8.50 -0.92
N LEU A 89 -8.69 9.74 -0.51
CA LEU A 89 -8.93 10.25 0.84
C LEU A 89 -10.32 10.85 1.03
N GLN A 90 -11.09 11.10 -0.03
CA GLN A 90 -12.33 11.89 0.02
C GLN A 90 -13.33 11.37 1.07
N ASN A 91 -13.45 10.05 1.21
CA ASN A 91 -14.37 9.40 2.15
C ASN A 91 -13.71 8.97 3.47
N LYS A 92 -12.45 9.36 3.71
CA LYS A 92 -11.63 8.92 4.85
C LYS A 92 -10.99 10.07 5.61
N ILE A 93 -11.40 11.31 5.33
CA ILE A 93 -10.81 12.52 5.93
C ILE A 93 -10.82 12.46 7.47
N LYS A 94 -11.84 11.84 8.06
CA LYS A 94 -12.00 11.69 9.52
C LYS A 94 -10.97 10.75 10.16
N ASP A 95 -10.36 9.87 9.38
CA ASP A 95 -9.39 8.88 9.85
C ASP A 95 -7.96 9.43 9.81
N ILE A 96 -7.75 10.63 9.23
CA ILE A 96 -6.45 11.27 9.10
C ILE A 96 -5.96 11.77 10.47
N ARG A 97 -4.76 11.34 10.85
CA ARG A 97 -4.09 11.75 12.08
C ARG A 97 -3.23 12.98 11.83
N VAL A 98 -3.53 14.04 12.56
CA VAL A 98 -2.75 15.29 12.53
C VAL A 98 -1.86 15.35 13.75
N LYS A 99 -0.54 15.43 13.54
CA LYS A 99 0.39 15.76 14.61
C LYS A 99 0.29 17.26 14.87
N LYS A 100 -0.18 17.65 16.05
CA LYS A 100 -0.06 19.04 16.52
C LYS A 100 1.41 19.26 16.91
N THR A 101 2.14 20.03 16.11
CA THR A 101 3.42 20.59 16.54
C THR A 101 3.12 21.69 17.57
N ARG A 102 3.92 21.75 18.64
CA ARG A 102 3.81 22.79 19.67
C ARG A 102 4.25 24.14 19.12
#